data_AF-A0A6S7GG59-F1
#
_entry.id   AF-A0A6S7GG59-F1
#
_cell.length_a   1.000
_cell.length_b   1.000
_cell.length_c   1.000
_cell.angle_alpha   90.00
_cell.angle_beta   90.00
_cell.angle_gamma   90.00
#
_symmetry.space_group_name_H-M   'P 1'
#
loop_
_entity.id
_entity.type
_entity.pdbx_description
1 polymer ?
#
loop_
_entity_poly.entity_id
_entity_poly.type
_entity_poly.pdbx_seq_one_letter_code
_entity_poly.pdbx_strand_id
1 'polypeptide(L)'
;MFQGFGMFDSIPRTFNRQYRCYSVMLCPGNEREDVEKGGKIIMPPSALDVLTRLNIVYPMLFKLTNTNAKRSTHCGVLEFVADEGKVFIPHWMMRNLCLDEGQILQVESASLLVATYSKFQPQSSDFLDITNPKAVLENALRSYACLTVGDIIAITYNNKVYEFLVQEAKPGQAVSIIECDMQVEFAPPVGYVEPQRQPKPDVQEEEDLEEADVGFQAFSGSGFRLDGKKKKSNAPSEPVPLGPVDKKRGIPNYDYKKGTLTFKRIFKTNNTQKKEPEKNDFSPFVGNSINHRLSKWQKLTHHPKCIEARSDKYATFRHHGKAGFLAAVKFVHVSGRIRCLYAPVHNSNWGCSRNVQTNLGIFLTDWKNHIIFPNKRQAYFTENGRWYGLAGYDATSPELVMSNFADPVYVNGNQRLRIWYGEDLYDHSEQDNHGRVCMDIYGYLL
;
A
#
# COMPACT_ATOMS: atom_id res chain seq x y z
N MET A 1 5.61 30.26 -71.88
CA MET A 1 6.63 29.50 -71.11
C MET A 1 7.19 30.47 -70.09
N PHE A 2 7.02 30.39 -68.78
CA PHE A 2 6.44 29.41 -67.85
C PHE A 2 5.86 30.22 -66.68
N GLN A 3 4.61 29.95 -66.30
CA GLN A 3 4.02 30.41 -65.05
C GLN A 3 4.54 29.48 -63.93
N GLY A 4 5.37 30.02 -63.03
CA GLY A 4 5.87 29.29 -61.86
C GLY A 4 4.79 29.14 -60.79
N PHE A 5 4.06 28.03 -60.86
CA PHE A 5 3.29 27.50 -59.73
C PHE A 5 4.26 26.87 -58.72
N GLY A 6 4.04 27.16 -57.44
CA GLY A 6 4.65 26.39 -56.34
C GLY A 6 5.03 27.23 -55.14
N MET A 7 4.05 27.86 -54.49
CA MET A 7 4.17 28.09 -53.05
C MET A 7 4.27 26.70 -52.41
N PHE A 8 5.48 26.27 -52.06
CA PHE A 8 5.65 25.14 -51.16
C PHE A 8 5.10 25.58 -49.81
N ASP A 9 3.90 25.08 -49.52
CA ASP A 9 3.26 25.15 -48.23
C ASP A 9 4.29 24.72 -47.18
N SER A 10 4.53 25.58 -46.19
CA SER A 10 5.51 25.35 -45.14
C SER A 10 5.17 24.04 -44.43
N ILE A 11 6.00 23.00 -44.63
CA ILE A 11 5.83 21.70 -43.98
C ILE A 11 5.71 21.96 -42.47
N PRO A 12 4.59 21.58 -41.81
CA PRO A 12 4.47 21.77 -40.38
C PRO A 12 5.61 21.01 -39.70
N ARG A 13 6.33 21.70 -38.80
CA ARG A 13 7.40 21.12 -37.97
C ARG A 13 6.88 20.11 -36.93
N THR A 14 5.58 19.84 -36.92
CA THR A 14 4.90 18.96 -35.98
C THR A 14 4.38 17.73 -36.70
N PHE A 15 4.56 16.56 -36.08
CA PHE A 15 3.96 15.33 -36.56
C PHE A 15 2.45 15.44 -36.35
N ASN A 16 1.65 15.38 -37.41
CA ASN A 16 0.19 15.39 -37.34
C ASN A 16 -0.34 14.36 -38.33
N ARG A 17 -0.93 13.28 -37.81
CA ARG A 17 -1.47 12.18 -38.62
C ARG A 17 -2.75 11.63 -38.01
N GLN A 18 -3.58 11.04 -38.86
CA GLN A 18 -4.79 10.33 -38.47
C GLN A 18 -4.53 8.83 -38.49
N TYR A 19 -4.96 8.14 -37.44
CA TYR A 19 -4.85 6.68 -37.31
C TYR A 19 -6.19 6.06 -36.94
N ARG A 20 -6.37 4.78 -37.26
CA ARG A 20 -7.50 4.01 -36.75
C ARG A 20 -7.16 3.49 -35.35
N CYS A 21 -7.99 3.85 -34.39
CA CYS A 21 -7.85 3.45 -33.00
C CYS A 21 -8.44 2.05 -32.78
N TYR A 22 -7.71 1.19 -32.08
CA TYR A 22 -8.19 -0.12 -31.63
C TYR A 22 -7.86 -0.31 -30.15
N SER A 23 -8.64 -1.15 -29.47
CA SER A 23 -8.33 -1.57 -28.11
C SER A 23 -7.09 -2.44 -28.07
N VAL A 24 -6.25 -2.27 -27.05
CA VAL A 24 -5.03 -3.08 -26.83
C VAL A 24 -5.35 -4.57 -26.75
N MET A 25 -6.56 -4.95 -26.32
CA MET A 25 -7.02 -6.34 -26.27
C MET A 25 -7.10 -7.02 -27.64
N LEU A 26 -7.23 -6.26 -28.74
CA LEU A 26 -7.23 -6.81 -30.10
C LEU A 26 -5.83 -6.96 -30.70
N CYS A 27 -4.79 -6.54 -29.99
CA CYS A 27 -3.41 -6.66 -30.47
C CYS A 27 -3.02 -8.15 -30.55
N PRO A 28 -2.53 -8.64 -31.70
CA PRO A 28 -2.14 -10.04 -31.85
C PRO A 28 -0.85 -10.35 -31.05
N GLY A 29 -0.95 -11.29 -30.10
CA GLY A 29 0.13 -11.69 -29.18
C GLY A 29 -0.34 -11.55 -27.72
N ASN A 30 0.22 -12.37 -26.80
CA ASN A 30 -0.16 -12.46 -25.37
C ASN A 30 -0.86 -11.22 -24.78
N GLU A 31 -1.97 -11.44 -24.06
CA GLU A 31 -2.70 -10.39 -23.33
C GLU A 31 -1.75 -9.53 -22.47
N ARG A 32 -1.49 -8.30 -22.93
CA ARG A 32 -0.58 -7.37 -22.26
C ARG A 32 -1.35 -6.47 -21.30
N GLU A 33 -1.71 -7.04 -20.15
CA GLU A 33 -2.42 -6.31 -19.09
C GLU A 33 -1.62 -5.10 -18.57
N ASP A 34 -0.31 -5.11 -18.69
CA ASP A 34 0.59 -4.02 -18.29
C ASP A 34 0.39 -2.75 -19.15
N VAL A 35 0.11 -2.92 -20.45
CA VAL A 35 -0.19 -1.82 -21.37
C VAL A 35 -1.55 -1.20 -21.03
N GLU A 36 -2.54 -2.04 -20.73
CA GLU A 36 -3.89 -1.59 -20.36
C GLU A 36 -3.89 -0.80 -19.04
N LYS A 37 -3.04 -1.19 -18.08
CA LYS A 37 -2.90 -0.49 -16.79
C LYS A 37 -2.14 0.84 -16.89
N GLY A 38 -1.49 1.12 -18.02
CA GLY A 38 -0.63 2.28 -18.22
C GLY A 38 -1.22 3.38 -19.09
N GLY A 39 -0.42 4.43 -19.31
CA GLY A 39 -0.75 5.58 -20.16
C GLY A 39 0.06 5.67 -21.44
N LYS A 40 0.49 4.51 -21.97
CA LYS A 40 1.33 4.42 -23.17
C LYS A 40 0.59 3.69 -24.28
N ILE A 41 0.75 4.17 -25.50
CA ILE A 41 0.09 3.63 -26.70
C ILE A 41 1.09 2.87 -27.58
N ILE A 42 0.58 2.01 -28.46
CA ILE A 42 1.39 1.29 -29.46
C ILE A 42 1.10 1.89 -30.83
N MET A 43 2.18 2.26 -31.54
CA MET A 43 2.11 2.93 -32.84
C MET A 43 2.76 2.09 -33.95
N PRO A 44 2.53 2.40 -35.24
CA PRO A 44 3.17 1.67 -36.33
C PRO A 44 4.61 2.14 -36.56
N PRO A 45 5.50 1.28 -37.10
CA PRO A 45 6.90 1.63 -37.36
C PRO A 45 7.05 2.81 -38.33
N SER A 46 6.15 3.00 -39.29
CA SER A 46 6.17 4.20 -40.15
C SER A 46 6.02 5.53 -39.40
N ALA A 47 5.42 5.53 -38.20
CA ALA A 47 5.36 6.71 -37.37
C ALA A 47 6.76 7.08 -36.87
N LEU A 48 7.54 6.10 -36.41
CA LEU A 48 8.90 6.31 -35.91
C LEU A 48 9.81 6.94 -36.98
N ASP A 49 9.76 6.44 -38.21
CA ASP A 49 10.56 6.97 -39.32
C ASP A 49 10.31 8.46 -39.56
N VAL A 50 9.05 8.89 -39.43
CA VAL A 50 8.67 10.30 -39.61
C VAL A 50 9.11 11.14 -38.42
N LEU A 51 8.96 10.62 -37.20
CA LEU A 51 9.42 11.29 -35.98
C LEU A 51 10.94 11.50 -35.98
N THR A 52 11.70 10.51 -36.46
CA THR A 52 13.16 10.62 -36.63
C THR A 52 13.54 11.68 -37.67
N ARG A 53 12.81 11.77 -38.80
CA ARG A 53 13.02 12.84 -39.80
C ARG A 53 12.71 14.23 -39.27
N LEU A 54 11.73 14.34 -38.39
CA LEU A 54 11.36 15.58 -37.70
C LEU A 54 12.31 15.90 -36.53
N ASN A 55 13.30 15.04 -36.25
CA ASN A 55 14.28 15.18 -35.18
C ASN A 55 13.63 15.37 -33.79
N ILE A 56 12.54 14.64 -33.54
CA ILE A 56 11.87 14.65 -32.23
C ILE A 56 12.67 13.75 -31.28
N VAL A 57 13.26 14.36 -30.25
CA VAL A 57 14.06 13.68 -29.24
C VAL A 57 13.15 13.16 -28.12
N TYR A 58 13.55 12.05 -27.48
CA TYR A 58 12.87 11.51 -26.30
C TYR A 58 12.73 12.56 -25.19
N PRO A 59 11.59 12.64 -24.46
CA PRO A 59 10.41 11.78 -24.55
C PRO A 59 9.45 12.14 -25.70
N MET A 60 9.00 11.11 -26.43
CA MET A 60 8.02 11.27 -27.51
C MET A 60 6.60 11.25 -26.94
N LEU A 61 5.99 12.44 -26.84
CA LEU A 61 4.64 12.62 -26.33
C LEU A 61 3.69 13.04 -27.45
N PHE A 62 2.45 12.60 -27.34
CA PHE A 62 1.43 12.83 -28.34
C PHE A 62 0.16 13.39 -27.71
N LYS A 63 -0.48 14.29 -28.44
CA LYS A 63 -1.83 14.75 -28.19
C LYS A 63 -2.77 13.95 -29.09
N LEU A 64 -3.68 13.22 -28.46
CA LEU A 64 -4.76 12.50 -29.12
C LEU A 64 -6.00 13.40 -29.12
N THR A 65 -6.57 13.66 -30.30
CA THR A 65 -7.76 14.49 -30.44
C THR A 65 -8.85 13.70 -31.15
N ASN A 66 -9.96 13.48 -30.46
CA ASN A 66 -11.17 12.97 -31.06
C ASN A 66 -11.98 14.15 -31.64
N THR A 67 -12.05 14.22 -32.97
CA THR A 67 -12.80 15.26 -33.69
C THR A 67 -14.31 15.17 -33.47
N ASN A 68 -14.85 13.98 -33.24
CA ASN A 68 -16.29 13.76 -33.06
C ASN A 68 -16.76 14.25 -31.68
N ALA A 69 -16.04 13.88 -30.62
CA ALA A 69 -16.39 14.25 -29.24
C ALA A 69 -15.80 15.60 -28.79
N LYS A 70 -14.95 16.23 -29.62
CA LYS A 70 -14.15 17.43 -29.29
C LYS A 70 -13.35 17.29 -27.98
N ARG A 71 -12.92 16.06 -27.68
CA ARG A 71 -12.08 15.74 -26.52
C ARG A 71 -10.65 15.51 -26.96
N SER A 72 -9.71 15.91 -26.12
CA SER A 72 -8.29 15.67 -26.36
C SER A 72 -7.60 15.20 -25.10
N THR A 73 -6.70 14.24 -25.22
CA THR A 73 -5.88 13.70 -24.15
C THR A 73 -4.41 13.68 -24.58
N HIS A 74 -3.49 13.51 -23.64
CA HIS A 74 -2.07 13.37 -23.93
C HIS A 74 -1.58 12.00 -23.49
N CYS A 75 -0.71 11.39 -24.28
CA CYS A 75 -0.18 10.06 -24.02
C CYS A 75 1.29 9.96 -24.45
N GLY A 76 1.99 8.98 -23.89
CA GLY A 76 3.30 8.56 -24.39
C GLY A 76 3.20 7.38 -25.34
N VAL A 77 4.27 7.09 -26.06
CA VAL A 77 4.42 5.85 -26.84
C VAL A 77 5.19 4.80 -26.03
N LEU A 78 4.76 3.54 -26.10
CA LEU A 78 5.50 2.41 -25.52
C LEU A 78 6.48 1.84 -26.55
N GLU A 79 5.96 1.44 -27.70
CA GLU A 79 6.72 0.77 -28.76
C GLU A 79 6.05 0.97 -30.13
N PHE A 80 6.81 0.68 -31.19
CA PHE A 80 6.39 0.86 -32.57
C PHE A 80 6.24 -0.49 -33.30
N VAL A 81 5.22 -1.27 -32.92
CA VAL A 81 4.99 -2.63 -33.44
C VAL A 81 3.62 -2.84 -34.10
N ALA A 82 2.78 -1.79 -34.15
CA ALA A 82 1.43 -1.91 -34.72
C ALA A 82 1.45 -2.05 -36.25
N ASP A 83 0.39 -2.64 -36.81
CA ASP A 83 0.13 -2.62 -38.25
C ASP A 83 0.01 -1.19 -38.78
N GLU A 84 0.43 -0.99 -40.02
CA GLU A 84 0.35 0.31 -40.68
C GLU A 84 -1.07 0.90 -40.69
N GLY A 85 -1.15 2.18 -40.28
CA GLY A 85 -2.43 2.91 -40.19
C GLY A 85 -3.28 2.58 -38.96
N LYS A 86 -2.83 1.69 -38.07
CA LYS A 86 -3.52 1.34 -36.82
C LYS A 86 -2.73 1.81 -35.59
N VAL A 87 -3.44 2.21 -34.55
CA VAL A 87 -2.87 2.54 -33.24
C VAL A 87 -3.67 1.82 -32.16
N PHE A 88 -2.98 1.19 -31.22
CA PHE A 88 -3.61 0.54 -30.08
C PHE A 88 -3.53 1.45 -28.86
N ILE A 89 -4.68 1.72 -28.24
CA ILE A 89 -4.77 2.55 -27.04
C ILE A 89 -5.50 1.79 -25.92
N PRO A 90 -5.14 2.04 -24.64
CA PRO A 90 -5.83 1.43 -23.51
C PRO A 90 -7.33 1.74 -23.50
N HIS A 91 -8.13 0.80 -23.00
CA HIS A 91 -9.59 0.92 -22.95
C HIS A 91 -10.05 2.12 -22.12
N TRP A 92 -9.37 2.43 -21.00
CA TRP A 92 -9.71 3.62 -20.20
C TRP A 92 -9.57 4.92 -21.00
N MET A 93 -8.58 4.99 -21.91
CA MET A 93 -8.32 6.14 -22.76
C MET A 93 -9.36 6.24 -23.88
N MET A 94 -9.78 5.11 -24.46
CA MET A 94 -10.91 5.06 -25.40
C MET A 94 -12.19 5.59 -24.75
N ARG A 95 -12.48 5.15 -23.53
CA ARG A 95 -13.66 5.59 -22.76
C ARG A 95 -13.60 7.08 -22.44
N ASN A 96 -12.43 7.60 -22.07
CA ASN A 96 -12.25 9.03 -21.80
C ASN A 96 -12.46 9.90 -23.06
N LEU A 97 -11.93 9.44 -24.21
CA LEU A 97 -12.09 10.11 -25.50
C LEU A 97 -13.45 9.86 -26.17
N CYS A 98 -14.30 8.97 -25.63
CA CYS A 98 -15.54 8.50 -26.24
C CYS A 98 -15.32 7.96 -27.67
N LEU A 99 -14.35 7.06 -27.82
CA LEU A 99 -14.01 6.41 -29.09
C LEU A 99 -14.49 4.96 -29.11
N ASP A 100 -14.99 4.53 -30.27
CA ASP A 100 -15.24 3.13 -30.58
C ASP A 100 -14.09 2.54 -31.41
N GLU A 101 -14.00 1.21 -31.45
CA GLU A 101 -12.99 0.49 -32.23
C GLU A 101 -13.11 0.81 -33.74
N GLY A 102 -11.98 1.10 -34.37
CA GLY A 102 -11.87 1.44 -35.78
C GLY A 102 -12.15 2.91 -36.12
N GLN A 103 -12.49 3.75 -35.13
CA GLN A 103 -12.67 5.20 -35.35
C GLN A 103 -11.34 5.91 -35.61
N ILE A 104 -11.43 7.02 -36.35
CA ILE A 104 -10.26 7.84 -36.71
C ILE A 104 -9.91 8.76 -35.54
N LEU A 105 -8.65 8.69 -35.13
CA LEU A 105 -8.07 9.51 -34.07
C LEU A 105 -6.97 10.38 -34.66
N GLN A 106 -6.98 11.68 -34.36
CA GLN A 106 -5.92 12.59 -34.75
C GLN A 106 -4.81 12.56 -33.71
N VAL A 107 -3.58 12.27 -34.14
CA VAL A 107 -2.39 12.16 -33.30
C VAL A 107 -1.42 13.26 -33.71
N GLU A 108 -1.13 14.15 -32.78
CA GLU A 108 -0.21 15.27 -32.94
C GLU A 108 0.98 15.14 -31.98
N SER A 109 2.22 15.39 -32.42
CA SER A 109 3.36 15.46 -31.50
C SER A 109 3.25 16.70 -30.61
N ALA A 110 3.37 16.52 -29.30
CA ALA A 110 3.35 17.60 -28.33
C ALA A 110 4.60 17.55 -27.45
N SER A 111 5.13 18.72 -27.09
CA SER A 111 6.20 18.84 -26.09
C SER A 111 5.61 19.44 -24.83
N LEU A 112 5.54 18.63 -23.76
CA LEU A 112 4.94 19.03 -22.49
C LEU A 112 6.03 19.33 -21.45
N LEU A 113 5.76 20.31 -20.59
CA LEU A 113 6.62 20.64 -19.46
C LEU A 113 6.46 19.59 -18.35
N VAL A 114 7.50 19.42 -17.54
CA VAL A 114 7.49 18.50 -16.40
C VAL A 114 6.52 18.98 -15.32
N ALA A 115 5.72 18.07 -14.78
CA ALA A 115 4.76 18.35 -13.72
C ALA A 115 5.46 18.70 -12.39
N THR A 116 4.97 19.72 -11.70
CA THR A 116 5.41 20.07 -10.33
C THR A 116 4.35 19.76 -9.28
N TYR A 117 3.07 19.84 -9.67
CA TYR A 117 1.94 19.63 -8.80
C TYR A 117 0.78 19.03 -9.59
N SER A 118 0.08 18.07 -8.98
CA SER A 118 -1.16 17.51 -9.50
C SER A 118 -2.15 17.22 -8.38
N LYS A 119 -3.42 17.55 -8.66
CA LYS A 119 -4.55 17.31 -7.76
C LYS A 119 -5.50 16.31 -8.39
N PHE A 120 -5.74 15.22 -7.67
CA PHE A 120 -6.60 14.14 -8.13
C PHE A 120 -7.87 14.05 -7.29
N GLN A 121 -9.00 13.83 -7.94
CA GLN A 121 -10.28 13.60 -7.30
C GLN A 121 -10.71 12.14 -7.52
N PRO A 122 -10.76 11.31 -6.47
CA PRO A 122 -11.28 9.96 -6.56
C PRO A 122 -12.78 9.97 -6.88
N GLN A 123 -13.22 9.12 -7.81
CA GLN A 123 -14.63 9.01 -8.17
C GLN A 123 -15.43 8.10 -7.23
N SER A 124 -14.75 7.20 -6.52
CA SER A 124 -15.37 6.27 -5.56
C SER A 124 -14.85 6.46 -4.14
N SER A 125 -15.71 6.23 -3.15
CA SER A 125 -15.35 6.18 -1.74
C SER A 125 -14.50 4.95 -1.36
N ASP A 126 -14.48 3.90 -2.20
CA ASP A 126 -13.59 2.74 -2.06
C ASP A 126 -12.11 3.13 -1.94
N PHE A 127 -11.74 4.31 -2.45
CA PHE A 127 -10.38 4.85 -2.33
C PHE A 127 -9.97 5.13 -0.88
N LEU A 128 -10.92 5.45 0.01
CA LEU A 128 -10.66 5.72 1.42
C LEU A 128 -10.21 4.46 2.18
N ASP A 129 -10.49 3.27 1.65
CA ASP A 129 -10.06 1.99 2.24
C ASP A 129 -8.57 1.70 2.04
N ILE A 130 -7.89 2.47 1.17
CA ILE A 130 -6.47 2.27 0.88
C ILE A 130 -5.63 2.83 2.03
N THR A 131 -4.78 2.00 2.62
CA THR A 131 -3.93 2.39 3.77
C THR A 131 -2.94 3.49 3.42
N ASN A 132 -2.34 3.46 2.21
CA ASN A 132 -1.44 4.50 1.73
C ASN A 132 -1.81 4.93 0.30
N PRO A 133 -2.74 5.88 0.15
CA PRO A 133 -3.24 6.31 -1.17
C PRO A 133 -2.17 6.98 -2.03
N LYS A 134 -1.24 7.73 -1.42
CA LYS A 134 -0.17 8.45 -2.13
C LYS A 134 0.80 7.48 -2.82
N ALA A 135 1.31 6.51 -2.08
CA ALA A 135 2.27 5.55 -2.63
C ALA A 135 1.68 4.68 -3.74
N VAL A 136 0.40 4.30 -3.62
CA VAL A 136 -0.30 3.54 -4.68
C VAL A 136 -0.40 4.36 -5.96
N LEU A 137 -0.79 5.64 -5.82
CA LEU A 137 -0.89 6.54 -6.97
C LEU A 137 0.49 6.78 -7.60
N GLU A 138 1.51 7.07 -6.82
CA GLU A 138 2.88 7.30 -7.31
C GLU A 138 3.42 6.08 -8.06
N ASN A 139 3.21 4.86 -7.53
CA ASN A 139 3.64 3.65 -8.20
C ASN A 139 2.89 3.42 -9.52
N ALA A 140 1.58 3.69 -9.55
CA ALA A 140 0.78 3.57 -10.75
C ALA A 140 1.19 4.61 -11.80
N LEU A 141 1.42 5.86 -11.39
CA LEU A 141 1.79 6.97 -12.27
C LEU A 141 3.11 6.73 -13.00
N ARG A 142 4.01 5.86 -12.51
CA ARG A 142 5.21 5.44 -13.26
C ARG A 142 4.90 4.80 -14.62
N SER A 143 3.71 4.21 -14.77
CA SER A 143 3.27 3.63 -16.04
C SER A 143 2.65 4.67 -17.00
N TYR A 144 2.39 5.89 -16.50
CA TYR A 144 1.83 7.00 -17.27
C TYR A 144 2.95 7.96 -17.70
N ALA A 145 2.86 8.47 -18.91
CA ALA A 145 3.82 9.46 -19.43
C ALA A 145 3.32 10.90 -19.27
N CYS A 146 2.02 11.11 -19.33
CA CYS A 146 1.39 12.42 -19.34
C CYS A 146 0.14 12.43 -18.47
N LEU A 147 -0.23 13.62 -18.00
CA LEU A 147 -1.52 13.90 -17.37
C LEU A 147 -2.15 15.11 -18.05
N THR A 148 -3.45 15.04 -18.32
CA THR A 148 -4.26 16.17 -18.80
C THR A 148 -5.35 16.47 -17.78
N VAL A 149 -5.57 17.75 -17.51
CA VAL A 149 -6.66 18.20 -16.64
C VAL A 149 -8.01 17.86 -17.27
N GLY A 150 -8.89 17.24 -16.49
CA GLY A 150 -10.20 16.74 -16.93
C GLY A 150 -10.21 15.27 -17.33
N ASP A 151 -9.05 14.62 -17.43
CA ASP A 151 -8.98 13.19 -17.75
C ASP A 151 -9.35 12.32 -16.54
N ILE A 152 -10.11 11.26 -16.81
CA ILE A 152 -10.36 10.19 -15.85
C ILE A 152 -9.35 9.08 -16.12
N ILE A 153 -8.37 8.94 -15.21
CA ILE A 153 -7.38 7.86 -15.25
C ILE A 153 -7.89 6.67 -14.43
N ALA A 154 -7.60 5.46 -14.90
CA ALA A 154 -8.02 4.22 -14.25
C ALA A 154 -6.79 3.47 -13.73
N ILE A 155 -6.72 3.25 -12.42
CA ILE A 155 -5.59 2.58 -11.78
C ILE A 155 -6.08 1.28 -11.16
N THR A 156 -5.40 0.18 -11.46
CA THR A 156 -5.72 -1.11 -10.88
C THR A 156 -4.88 -1.36 -9.62
N TYR A 157 -5.52 -1.53 -8.48
CA TYR A 157 -4.87 -1.88 -7.21
C TYR A 157 -5.66 -2.97 -6.49
N ASN A 158 -4.98 -4.02 -6.00
CA ASN A 158 -5.62 -5.18 -5.38
C ASN A 158 -6.78 -5.79 -6.20
N ASN A 159 -6.61 -5.88 -7.53
CA ASN A 159 -7.62 -6.35 -8.48
C ASN A 159 -8.92 -5.53 -8.53
N LYS A 160 -8.92 -4.32 -7.98
CA LYS A 160 -9.98 -3.33 -8.16
C LYS A 160 -9.47 -2.18 -9.04
N VAL A 161 -10.34 -1.70 -9.94
CA VAL A 161 -10.06 -0.51 -10.75
C VAL A 161 -10.60 0.71 -10.00
N TYR A 162 -9.71 1.65 -9.74
CA TYR A 162 -10.01 2.94 -9.12
C TYR A 162 -9.91 4.04 -10.17
N GLU A 163 -10.98 4.80 -10.33
CA GLU A 163 -11.05 5.92 -11.27
C GLU A 163 -10.73 7.24 -10.55
N PHE A 164 -9.82 8.03 -11.11
CA PHE A 164 -9.42 9.34 -10.61
C PHE A 164 -9.58 10.38 -11.70
N LEU A 165 -10.26 11.47 -11.37
CA LEU A 165 -10.31 12.66 -12.21
C LEU A 165 -9.12 13.55 -11.90
N VAL A 166 -8.36 13.93 -12.93
CA VAL A 166 -7.31 14.95 -12.79
C VAL A 166 -7.99 16.32 -12.72
N GLN A 167 -8.01 16.92 -11.53
CA GLN A 167 -8.70 18.19 -11.31
C GLN A 167 -7.80 19.37 -11.69
N GLU A 168 -6.54 19.35 -11.27
CA GLU A 168 -5.57 20.40 -11.54
C GLU A 168 -4.17 19.82 -11.78
N ALA A 169 -3.41 20.46 -12.67
CA ALA A 169 -2.00 20.16 -12.92
C ALA A 169 -1.23 21.47 -13.14
N LYS A 170 0.03 21.50 -12.75
CA LYS A 170 0.94 22.65 -12.96
C LYS A 170 2.25 22.17 -13.61
N PRO A 171 2.83 22.94 -14.55
CA PRO A 171 2.54 24.35 -14.88
C PRO A 171 1.46 24.60 -15.96
N GLY A 172 0.94 23.56 -16.61
CA GLY A 172 -0.05 23.70 -17.70
C GLY A 172 -1.22 22.73 -17.58
N GLN A 173 -2.17 22.82 -18.51
CA GLN A 173 -3.31 21.90 -18.57
C GLN A 173 -2.92 20.47 -18.92
N ALA A 174 -1.79 20.29 -19.61
CA ALA A 174 -1.18 19.00 -19.87
C ALA A 174 0.28 19.04 -19.44
N VAL A 175 0.71 18.00 -18.74
CA VAL A 175 2.05 17.92 -18.14
C VAL A 175 2.66 16.55 -18.40
N SER A 176 3.98 16.52 -18.53
CA SER A 176 4.78 15.29 -18.58
C SER A 176 5.13 14.84 -17.16
N ILE A 177 4.95 13.55 -16.88
CA ILE A 177 5.25 12.96 -15.56
C ILE A 177 6.37 11.91 -15.60
N ILE A 178 7.17 11.91 -16.68
CA ILE A 178 8.27 10.97 -16.85
C ILE A 178 9.40 11.34 -15.90
N GLU A 179 9.76 10.43 -14.99
CA GLU A 179 10.88 10.54 -14.05
C GLU A 179 10.88 11.86 -13.23
N CYS A 180 9.69 12.35 -12.88
CA CYS A 180 9.55 13.59 -12.12
C CYS A 180 9.09 13.36 -10.68
N ASP A 181 9.61 14.18 -9.77
CA ASP A 181 9.13 14.28 -8.40
C ASP A 181 8.10 15.41 -8.33
N MET A 182 6.82 15.07 -8.46
CA MET A 182 5.72 16.03 -8.34
C MET A 182 4.95 15.86 -7.03
N GLN A 183 4.39 16.95 -6.52
CA GLN A 183 3.54 16.91 -5.35
C GLN A 183 2.12 16.46 -5.71
N VAL A 184 1.66 15.39 -5.06
CA VAL A 184 0.31 14.83 -5.24
C VAL A 184 -0.61 15.24 -4.10
N GLU A 185 -1.75 15.84 -4.44
CA GLU A 185 -2.83 16.19 -3.51
C GLU A 185 -4.14 15.48 -3.88
N PHE A 186 -4.94 15.12 -2.87
CA PHE A 186 -6.24 14.49 -3.07
C PHE A 186 -7.38 15.45 -2.72
N ALA A 187 -8.33 15.59 -3.64
CA ALA A 187 -9.61 16.21 -3.38
C ALA A 187 -10.57 15.20 -2.71
N PRO A 188 -11.60 15.67 -1.99
CA PRO A 188 -12.64 14.78 -1.46
C PRO A 188 -13.35 13.99 -2.58
N PRO A 189 -13.65 12.70 -2.35
CA PRO A 189 -14.34 11.88 -3.35
C PRO A 189 -15.74 12.41 -3.66
N VAL A 190 -16.20 12.15 -4.88
CA VAL A 190 -17.57 12.49 -5.30
C VAL A 190 -18.57 11.74 -4.43
N GLY A 191 -19.49 12.47 -3.78
CA GLY A 191 -20.54 11.89 -2.94
C GLY A 191 -20.16 11.63 -1.47
N TYR A 192 -18.94 11.98 -1.03
CA TYR A 192 -18.58 11.91 0.39
C TYR A 192 -19.22 13.07 1.17
N VAL A 193 -20.12 12.75 2.09
CA VAL A 193 -20.62 13.68 3.10
C VAL A 193 -19.77 13.48 4.35
N GLU A 194 -18.92 14.46 4.64
CA GLU A 194 -18.12 14.43 5.86
C GLU A 194 -19.06 14.39 7.07
N PRO A 195 -18.94 13.38 7.96
CA PRO A 195 -19.78 13.32 9.13
C PRO A 195 -19.46 14.55 9.98
N GLN A 196 -20.43 15.46 10.10
CA GLN A 196 -20.30 16.62 10.96
C GLN A 196 -19.95 16.14 12.37
N ARG A 197 -18.80 16.57 12.89
CA ARG A 197 -18.47 16.39 14.29
C ARG A 197 -19.57 17.08 15.08
N GLN A 198 -20.50 16.29 15.62
CA GLN A 198 -21.36 16.80 16.69
C GLN A 198 -20.41 17.26 17.80
N PRO A 199 -20.51 18.53 18.26
CA PRO A 199 -19.81 18.91 19.48
C PRO A 199 -20.22 17.88 20.54
N LYS A 200 -19.23 17.24 21.16
CA LYS A 200 -19.51 16.38 22.31
C LYS A 200 -20.30 17.23 23.29
N PRO A 201 -21.45 16.76 23.83
CA PRO A 201 -22.02 17.43 24.98
C PRO A 201 -20.94 17.48 26.06
N ASP A 202 -20.69 18.67 26.60
CA ASP A 202 -19.84 18.85 27.78
C ASP A 202 -20.36 17.87 28.84
N VAL A 203 -19.60 16.81 29.08
CA VAL A 203 -19.74 16.05 30.30
C VAL A 203 -19.17 16.98 31.35
N GLN A 204 -20.05 17.62 32.12
CA GLN A 204 -19.68 18.19 33.40
C GLN A 204 -19.02 17.06 34.19
N GLU A 205 -17.69 17.12 34.32
CA GLU A 205 -17.01 16.39 35.36
C GLU A 205 -17.57 16.94 36.67
N GLU A 206 -18.28 16.09 37.42
CA GLU A 206 -18.56 16.38 38.83
C GLU A 206 -17.20 16.51 39.51
N GLU A 207 -16.76 17.76 39.72
CA GLU A 207 -15.67 18.08 40.62
C GLU A 207 -16.12 17.68 42.03
N ASP A 208 -15.60 16.56 42.53
CA ASP A 208 -15.62 16.25 43.95
C ASP A 208 -14.95 17.43 44.70
N LEU A 209 -15.78 18.15 45.46
CA LEU A 209 -15.40 19.28 46.31
C LEU A 209 -14.39 18.81 47.38
N GLU A 210 -13.10 19.09 47.18
CA GLU A 210 -12.12 19.09 48.27
C GLU A 210 -12.23 20.41 49.05
N GLU A 211 -12.42 20.30 50.37
CA GLU A 211 -12.57 21.44 51.29
C GLU A 211 -11.39 22.41 51.19
N ALA A 212 -11.71 23.68 50.94
CA ALA A 212 -10.75 24.77 50.85
C ALA A 212 -10.11 25.05 52.22
N ASP A 213 -8.78 24.94 52.30
CA ASP A 213 -7.99 25.48 53.39
C ASP A 213 -7.99 27.02 53.33
N VAL A 214 -8.21 27.65 54.48
CA VAL A 214 -8.64 29.04 54.60
C VAL A 214 -7.46 29.99 54.37
N GLY A 215 -7.36 30.56 53.17
CA GLY A 215 -6.36 31.58 52.82
C GLY A 215 -6.55 32.89 53.62
N PHE A 216 -5.50 33.26 54.35
CA PHE A 216 -5.39 34.47 55.18
C PHE A 216 -5.74 35.78 54.45
N GLN A 217 -6.60 36.60 55.05
CA GLN A 217 -7.12 37.85 54.48
C GLN A 217 -6.47 39.07 55.17
N ALA A 218 -5.52 39.74 54.48
CA ALA A 218 -4.90 40.95 55.01
C ALA A 218 -5.76 42.20 54.71
N PHE A 219 -6.21 42.86 55.78
CA PHE A 219 -6.89 44.18 55.83
C PHE A 219 -8.33 44.25 55.28
N SER A 220 -9.30 43.79 56.08
CA SER A 220 -10.74 44.04 55.86
C SER A 220 -11.27 45.20 56.72
N GLY A 221 -10.73 46.40 56.53
CA GLY A 221 -11.20 47.62 57.21
C GLY A 221 -12.06 48.51 56.30
N SER A 222 -13.28 48.86 56.71
CA SER A 222 -14.12 49.82 55.99
C SER A 222 -13.75 51.27 56.35
N GLY A 223 -13.24 52.06 55.39
CA GLY A 223 -12.95 53.48 55.60
C GLY A 223 -14.21 54.35 55.65
N PHE A 224 -14.31 55.26 56.62
CA PHE A 224 -15.44 56.18 56.81
C PHE A 224 -15.07 57.60 56.32
N ARG A 225 -15.95 58.25 55.54
CA ARG A 225 -15.79 59.67 55.14
C ARG A 225 -16.35 60.57 56.24
N LEU A 226 -15.62 61.61 56.62
CA LEU A 226 -15.98 62.50 57.74
C LEU A 226 -17.13 63.49 57.45
N ASP A 227 -17.63 63.58 56.20
CA ASP A 227 -18.67 64.55 55.82
C ASP A 227 -20.12 64.01 55.88
N GLY A 228 -20.39 62.95 56.66
CA GLY A 228 -21.75 62.59 57.10
C GLY A 228 -22.77 62.15 56.05
N LYS A 229 -22.44 62.07 54.75
CA LYS A 229 -23.36 61.61 53.69
C LYS A 229 -23.04 60.18 53.23
N LYS A 230 -24.01 59.28 53.37
CA LYS A 230 -23.93 57.85 53.02
C LYS A 230 -23.86 57.65 51.50
N LYS A 231 -22.90 56.84 51.02
CA LYS A 231 -22.78 56.43 49.62
C LYS A 231 -23.74 55.27 49.33
N LYS A 232 -24.45 55.32 48.19
CA LYS A 232 -25.33 54.25 47.69
C LYS A 232 -24.53 52.96 47.42
N SER A 233 -24.94 51.87 48.06
CA SER A 233 -24.68 50.46 47.72
C SER A 233 -25.14 50.14 46.29
N ASN A 234 -24.62 49.23 45.48
CA ASN A 234 -23.79 48.04 45.67
C ASN A 234 -23.04 47.76 44.35
N ALA A 235 -21.73 47.55 44.40
CA ALA A 235 -21.02 46.63 43.52
C ALA A 235 -19.67 46.32 44.18
N PRO A 236 -19.46 45.10 44.68
CA PRO A 236 -18.13 44.65 45.07
C PRO A 236 -17.26 44.64 43.83
N SER A 237 -16.08 45.26 43.89
CA SER A 237 -15.02 45.05 42.91
C SER A 237 -14.60 43.59 43.00
N GLU A 238 -14.93 42.78 41.98
CA GLU A 238 -14.42 41.42 41.87
C GLU A 238 -12.88 41.45 41.81
N PRO A 239 -12.19 40.62 42.61
CA PRO A 239 -10.74 40.49 42.55
C PRO A 239 -10.32 39.77 41.27
N VAL A 240 -9.32 40.31 40.58
CA VAL A 240 -8.69 39.66 39.42
C VAL A 240 -8.01 38.36 39.89
N PRO A 241 -8.33 37.18 39.33
CA PRO A 241 -7.60 35.96 39.64
C PRO A 241 -6.17 36.07 39.10
N LEU A 242 -5.18 35.95 39.97
CA LEU A 242 -3.82 35.63 39.53
C LEU A 242 -3.84 34.19 38.99
N GLY A 243 -3.38 34.02 37.75
CA GLY A 243 -3.43 32.75 37.03
C GLY A 243 -2.70 31.59 37.74
N PRO A 244 -2.92 30.34 37.27
CA PRO A 244 -2.45 29.14 37.95
C PRO A 244 -0.92 29.10 38.05
N VAL A 245 -0.44 28.76 39.25
CA VAL A 245 0.99 28.63 39.57
C VAL A 245 1.58 27.42 38.84
N ASP A 246 2.61 27.66 38.03
CA ASP A 246 3.38 26.62 37.34
C ASP A 246 3.98 25.60 38.32
N LYS A 247 3.49 24.36 38.29
CA LYS A 247 4.11 23.24 39.01
C LYS A 247 5.42 22.86 38.30
N LYS A 248 6.56 23.32 38.83
CA LYS A 248 7.89 23.00 38.28
C LYS A 248 8.16 21.50 38.34
N ARG A 249 8.47 20.93 37.17
CA ARG A 249 8.85 19.52 36.99
C ARG A 249 10.17 19.23 37.71
N GLY A 250 10.21 18.22 38.58
CA GLY A 250 11.46 17.72 39.17
C GLY A 250 11.52 17.66 40.71
N ILE A 251 10.47 18.06 41.43
CA ILE A 251 10.40 17.83 42.89
C ILE A 251 9.63 16.52 43.13
N PRO A 252 10.26 15.47 43.69
CA PRO A 252 9.56 14.25 44.04
C PRO A 252 8.50 14.54 45.10
N ASN A 253 7.27 14.06 44.88
CA ASN A 253 6.22 14.13 45.89
C ASN A 253 6.46 13.01 46.92
N TYR A 254 6.97 13.38 48.10
CA TYR A 254 7.30 12.45 49.17
C TYR A 254 6.07 11.96 49.95
N ASP A 255 4.89 12.55 49.72
CA ASP A 255 3.64 12.17 50.39
C ASP A 255 2.76 11.23 49.53
N TYR A 256 3.32 10.64 48.48
CA TYR A 256 2.60 9.74 47.57
C TYR A 256 2.22 8.41 48.24
N LYS A 257 0.91 8.13 48.34
CA LYS A 257 0.37 6.84 48.78
C LYS A 257 -0.02 5.97 47.58
N LYS A 258 0.52 4.74 47.50
CA LYS A 258 0.24 3.79 46.40
C LYS A 258 -1.20 3.26 46.47
N GLY A 259 -1.98 3.50 45.41
CA GLY A 259 -3.32 2.92 45.19
C GLY A 259 -3.36 1.86 44.10
N THR A 260 -4.48 1.13 43.99
CA THR A 260 -4.69 0.05 43.01
C THR A 260 -5.49 0.54 41.80
N LEU A 261 -4.96 0.34 40.59
CA LEU A 261 -5.62 0.71 39.32
C LEU A 261 -6.62 -0.37 38.90
N THR A 262 -7.87 0.01 38.62
CA THR A 262 -8.88 -0.88 38.01
C THR A 262 -9.29 -0.36 36.64
N PHE A 263 -9.25 -1.22 35.63
CA PHE A 263 -9.66 -0.90 34.26
C PHE A 263 -11.09 -1.42 34.01
N LYS A 264 -12.06 -0.51 33.82
CA LYS A 264 -13.41 -0.88 33.35
C LYS A 264 -13.39 -1.01 31.83
N ARG A 265 -13.59 -2.23 31.31
CA ARG A 265 -13.86 -2.46 29.88
C ARG A 265 -15.33 -2.21 29.57
N ILE A 266 -15.62 -1.23 28.73
CA ILE A 266 -16.96 -0.94 28.23
C ILE A 266 -17.20 -1.79 26.97
N PHE A 267 -18.09 -2.78 27.03
CA PHE A 267 -18.64 -3.43 25.85
C PHE A 267 -19.88 -2.64 25.40
N LYS A 268 -19.85 -2.07 24.18
CA LYS A 268 -21.03 -1.44 23.58
C LYS A 268 -21.95 -2.53 23.02
N THR A 269 -23.05 -2.82 23.70
CA THR A 269 -24.20 -3.54 23.13
C THR A 269 -25.03 -2.57 22.30
N ASN A 270 -25.13 -2.79 21.00
CA ASN A 270 -26.01 -2.01 20.13
C ASN A 270 -27.46 -2.43 20.39
N ASN A 271 -28.23 -1.53 21.03
CA ASN A 271 -29.67 -1.67 21.20
C ASN A 271 -30.37 -1.53 19.84
N THR A 272 -30.90 -2.64 19.33
CA THR A 272 -31.85 -2.66 18.22
C THR A 272 -33.23 -2.29 18.78
N GLN A 273 -33.77 -1.14 18.37
CA GLN A 273 -35.16 -0.79 18.65
C GLN A 273 -36.10 -1.69 17.83
N LYS A 274 -37.09 -2.26 18.53
CA LYS A 274 -38.17 -3.09 18.01
C LYS A 274 -39.06 -2.29 17.04
N LYS A 275 -39.34 -2.86 15.87
CA LYS A 275 -40.58 -2.64 15.09
C LYS A 275 -41.15 -4.00 14.71
N GLU A 276 -42.44 -4.19 14.99
CA GLU A 276 -43.22 -5.40 14.70
C GLU A 276 -43.49 -5.59 13.20
N PRO A 277 -43.87 -6.81 12.75
CA PRO A 277 -43.79 -7.21 11.35
C PRO A 277 -45.13 -7.08 10.62
N GLU A 278 -45.12 -6.50 9.43
CA GLU A 278 -46.12 -6.79 8.40
C GLU A 278 -45.47 -7.57 7.25
N LYS A 279 -46.14 -8.67 6.88
CA LYS A 279 -45.78 -9.55 5.76
C LYS A 279 -46.15 -8.87 4.45
N ASN A 280 -45.17 -8.66 3.58
CA ASN A 280 -45.06 -9.35 2.27
C ASN A 280 -43.89 -8.79 1.45
N ASP A 281 -43.25 -9.74 0.77
CA ASP A 281 -42.45 -9.62 -0.44
C ASP A 281 -40.95 -9.23 -0.43
N PHE A 282 -40.25 -10.11 -1.16
CA PHE A 282 -38.98 -9.99 -1.85
C PHE A 282 -37.67 -10.11 -1.05
N SER A 283 -37.03 -11.27 -1.18
CA SER A 283 -35.63 -11.51 -0.78
C SER A 283 -34.72 -11.58 -2.01
N PRO A 284 -33.97 -10.51 -2.36
CA PRO A 284 -32.87 -10.64 -3.30
C PRO A 284 -31.66 -11.21 -2.56
N PHE A 285 -31.03 -12.23 -3.15
CA PHE A 285 -29.78 -12.84 -2.71
C PHE A 285 -29.82 -13.70 -1.44
N VAL A 286 -30.50 -14.86 -1.53
CA VAL A 286 -30.03 -16.08 -0.84
C VAL A 286 -28.84 -16.61 -1.64
N GLY A 287 -27.71 -15.92 -1.54
CA GLY A 287 -26.43 -16.37 -2.05
C GLY A 287 -25.45 -16.34 -0.89
N ASN A 288 -24.94 -17.50 -0.49
CA ASN A 288 -23.88 -17.59 0.51
C ASN A 288 -22.77 -16.58 0.17
N SER A 289 -22.59 -15.59 1.02
CA SER A 289 -21.49 -14.64 0.95
C SER A 289 -20.19 -15.44 0.97
N ILE A 290 -19.54 -15.53 -0.19
CA ILE A 290 -18.15 -15.94 -0.27
C ILE A 290 -17.38 -14.81 0.40
N ASN A 291 -17.10 -14.98 1.69
CA ASN A 291 -16.10 -14.21 2.40
C ASN A 291 -14.86 -14.12 1.52
N HIS A 292 -14.60 -12.97 0.90
CA HIS A 292 -13.28 -12.61 0.41
C HIS A 292 -12.38 -12.57 1.64
N ARG A 293 -11.79 -13.72 1.97
CA ARG A 293 -10.71 -13.81 2.94
C ARG A 293 -9.60 -12.95 2.37
N LEU A 294 -9.44 -11.75 2.91
CA LEU A 294 -8.16 -11.04 2.92
C LEU A 294 -7.08 -12.11 3.13
N SER A 295 -6.12 -12.22 2.22
CA SER A 295 -5.01 -13.17 2.29
C SER A 295 -4.25 -12.93 3.59
N LYS A 296 -4.67 -13.68 4.61
CA LYS A 296 -4.12 -13.69 5.95
C LYS A 296 -3.16 -14.86 6.02
N TRP A 297 -2.11 -14.72 6.82
CA TRP A 297 -1.24 -15.85 7.21
C TRP A 297 -2.09 -17.08 7.54
N GLN A 298 -2.02 -18.09 6.68
CA GLN A 298 -2.75 -19.33 6.84
C GLN A 298 -1.83 -20.33 7.52
N LYS A 299 -2.27 -20.86 8.67
CA LYS A 299 -1.53 -21.96 9.31
C LYS A 299 -1.58 -23.19 8.38
N LEU A 300 -0.40 -23.66 7.94
CA LEU A 300 -0.27 -24.80 7.03
C LEU A 300 -0.25 -26.14 7.77
N THR A 301 -0.14 -26.11 9.10
CA THR A 301 0.05 -27.30 9.95
C THR A 301 -1.01 -27.35 11.05
N HIS A 302 -1.57 -28.55 11.29
CA HIS A 302 -2.49 -28.78 12.41
C HIS A 302 -1.75 -28.91 13.75
N HIS A 303 -0.56 -29.50 13.74
CA HIS A 303 0.31 -29.68 14.90
C HIS A 303 1.72 -29.18 14.59
N PRO A 304 2.47 -28.71 15.61
CA PRO A 304 3.85 -28.28 15.44
C PRO A 304 4.69 -29.37 14.78
N LYS A 305 5.55 -28.95 13.86
CA LYS A 305 6.45 -29.83 13.12
C LYS A 305 7.84 -29.72 13.72
N CYS A 306 8.41 -30.88 14.04
CA CYS A 306 9.70 -30.96 14.71
C CYS A 306 10.75 -31.55 13.80
N ILE A 307 11.92 -30.93 13.78
CA ILE A 307 13.10 -31.40 13.06
C ILE A 307 14.22 -31.69 14.05
N GLU A 308 15.15 -32.55 13.67
CA GLU A 308 16.46 -32.69 14.31
C GLU A 308 17.55 -32.24 13.31
N ALA A 309 18.78 -32.08 13.80
CA ALA A 309 19.89 -31.58 12.98
C ALA A 309 20.76 -32.69 12.36
N ARG A 310 20.27 -33.94 12.36
CA ARG A 310 21.02 -35.10 11.84
C ARG A 310 20.15 -36.28 11.45
N SER A 311 20.71 -37.16 10.62
CA SER A 311 20.18 -38.48 10.27
C SER A 311 18.85 -38.43 9.50
N ASP A 312 18.74 -37.51 8.56
CA ASP A 312 17.58 -37.33 7.68
C ASP A 312 16.27 -37.09 8.47
N LYS A 313 16.36 -36.42 9.61
CA LYS A 313 15.21 -36.20 10.51
C LYS A 313 14.51 -34.88 10.23
N TYR A 314 14.15 -34.72 8.96
CA TYR A 314 13.32 -33.62 8.49
C TYR A 314 11.86 -33.78 8.89
N ALA A 315 11.16 -32.66 8.98
CA ALA A 315 9.71 -32.67 9.18
C ALA A 315 9.01 -32.63 7.84
N THR A 316 7.93 -33.40 7.68
CA THR A 316 7.06 -33.30 6.50
C THR A 316 5.65 -32.87 6.86
N PHE A 317 5.04 -32.09 5.98
CA PHE A 317 3.64 -31.73 6.04
C PHE A 317 3.06 -31.63 4.64
N ARG A 318 1.72 -31.69 4.55
CA ARG A 318 0.99 -31.52 3.30
C ARG A 318 0.16 -30.25 3.38
N HIS A 319 0.13 -29.51 2.29
CA HIS A 319 -0.78 -28.38 2.16
C HIS A 319 -2.20 -28.89 1.93
N HIS A 320 -3.06 -28.78 2.94
CA HIS A 320 -4.47 -29.19 2.85
C HIS A 320 -5.41 -28.06 2.39
N GLY A 321 -4.86 -26.86 2.09
CA GLY A 321 -5.62 -25.73 1.57
C GLY A 321 -5.82 -25.79 0.05
N LYS A 322 -6.47 -24.75 -0.50
CA LYS A 322 -6.58 -24.54 -1.95
C LYS A 322 -5.17 -24.41 -2.54
N ALA A 323 -4.95 -25.01 -3.72
CA ALA A 323 -3.74 -24.80 -4.48
C ALA A 323 -3.55 -23.31 -4.77
N GLY A 324 -2.31 -22.83 -4.75
CA GLY A 324 -2.03 -21.41 -4.92
C GLY A 324 -0.53 -21.11 -4.89
N PHE A 325 -0.19 -19.85 -5.13
CA PHE A 325 1.20 -19.40 -5.16
C PHE A 325 1.64 -19.03 -3.74
N LEU A 326 2.57 -19.80 -3.17
CA LEU A 326 3.16 -19.54 -1.87
C LEU A 326 4.21 -18.43 -2.01
N ALA A 327 3.82 -17.21 -1.63
CA ALA A 327 4.67 -16.03 -1.74
C ALA A 327 5.52 -15.77 -0.49
N ALA A 328 5.10 -16.26 0.69
CA ALA A 328 5.92 -16.19 1.89
C ALA A 328 5.61 -17.35 2.84
N VAL A 329 6.60 -17.72 3.65
CA VAL A 329 6.47 -18.68 4.75
C VAL A 329 6.93 -18.04 6.04
N LYS A 330 6.25 -18.37 7.13
CA LYS A 330 6.60 -17.95 8.48
C LYS A 330 6.67 -19.17 9.40
N PHE A 331 7.83 -19.37 9.99
CA PHE A 331 8.05 -20.34 11.06
C PHE A 331 7.95 -19.63 12.41
N VAL A 332 7.17 -20.20 13.33
CA VAL A 332 7.01 -19.68 14.70
C VAL A 332 7.54 -20.74 15.64
N HIS A 333 8.50 -20.38 16.49
CA HIS A 333 9.10 -21.30 17.44
C HIS A 333 8.06 -21.71 18.48
N VAL A 334 7.98 -23.01 18.77
CA VAL A 334 7.07 -23.54 19.80
C VAL A 334 7.86 -24.08 20.97
N SER A 335 8.84 -24.95 20.71
CA SER A 335 9.59 -25.62 21.77
C SER A 335 10.87 -26.26 21.25
N GLY A 336 11.80 -26.54 22.18
CA GLY A 336 13.05 -27.22 21.88
C GLY A 336 14.11 -26.28 21.32
N ARG A 337 15.33 -26.80 21.13
CA ARG A 337 16.47 -26.07 20.57
C ARG A 337 17.32 -27.00 19.73
N ILE A 338 18.02 -26.42 18.78
CA ILE A 338 18.90 -27.10 17.83
C ILE A 338 20.27 -26.44 17.85
N ARG A 339 21.32 -27.22 17.62
CA ARG A 339 22.72 -26.76 17.63
C ARG A 339 23.57 -27.59 16.69
N CYS A 340 24.52 -26.93 16.03
CA CYS A 340 25.48 -27.53 15.10
C CYS A 340 26.73 -28.12 15.76
N LEU A 341 26.77 -28.11 17.10
CA LEU A 341 27.92 -28.53 17.89
C LEU A 341 27.43 -29.08 19.22
N TYR A 342 28.23 -29.94 19.85
CA TYR A 342 27.93 -30.52 21.16
C TYR A 342 27.72 -29.48 22.27
N ALA A 343 28.39 -28.33 22.19
CA ALA A 343 28.38 -27.34 23.26
C ALA A 343 27.02 -26.59 23.37
N PRO A 344 26.40 -26.47 24.56
CA PRO A 344 25.10 -25.80 24.76
C PRO A 344 25.05 -24.31 24.38
N VAL A 345 26.19 -23.65 24.28
CA VAL A 345 26.32 -22.25 23.82
C VAL A 345 25.74 -22.03 22.41
N HIS A 346 25.73 -23.06 21.58
CA HIS A 346 25.20 -22.97 20.21
C HIS A 346 23.70 -23.27 20.09
N ASN A 347 23.01 -23.41 21.23
CA ASN A 347 21.57 -23.61 21.26
C ASN A 347 20.83 -22.46 20.60
N SER A 348 20.05 -22.77 19.58
CA SER A 348 19.26 -21.80 18.84
C SER A 348 17.90 -22.38 18.42
N ASN A 349 17.05 -21.53 17.86
CA ASN A 349 15.77 -21.93 17.28
C ASN A 349 15.94 -22.34 15.80
N TRP A 350 16.79 -21.63 15.06
CA TRP A 350 16.81 -21.71 13.58
C TRP A 350 18.18 -21.99 12.96
N GLY A 351 19.20 -22.34 13.71
CA GLY A 351 20.50 -22.60 13.10
C GLY A 351 21.62 -22.82 14.10
N CYS A 352 22.65 -21.99 14.05
CA CYS A 352 23.80 -22.11 14.93
C CYS A 352 24.50 -20.79 15.19
N SER A 353 24.76 -20.46 16.46
CA SER A 353 25.34 -19.17 16.89
C SER A 353 26.84 -19.02 16.63
N ARG A 354 27.40 -19.65 15.58
CA ARG A 354 28.85 -19.59 15.25
C ARG A 354 29.25 -18.29 14.56
N ASN A 355 28.44 -17.82 13.62
CA ASN A 355 28.69 -16.61 12.84
C ASN A 355 27.49 -15.67 12.93
N VAL A 356 27.70 -14.44 13.40
CA VAL A 356 26.62 -13.47 13.61
C VAL A 356 25.89 -13.10 12.30
N GLN A 357 26.58 -13.16 11.16
CA GLN A 357 26.00 -12.77 9.86
C GLN A 357 25.27 -13.91 9.14
N THR A 358 25.62 -15.16 9.41
CA THR A 358 25.08 -16.35 8.71
C THR A 358 24.79 -17.49 9.70
N ASN A 359 23.93 -17.21 10.66
CA ASN A 359 23.58 -18.16 11.73
C ASN A 359 22.30 -18.96 11.48
N LEU A 360 21.59 -18.74 10.36
CA LEU A 360 20.34 -19.44 10.03
C LEU A 360 20.60 -20.65 9.14
N GLY A 361 19.87 -21.74 9.38
CA GLY A 361 20.03 -23.00 8.68
C GLY A 361 18.74 -23.81 8.60
N ILE A 362 17.58 -23.14 8.46
CA ILE A 362 16.29 -23.81 8.28
C ILE A 362 15.82 -23.63 6.85
N PHE A 363 15.46 -24.73 6.21
CA PHE A 363 15.11 -24.74 4.79
C PHE A 363 13.73 -25.35 4.58
N LEU A 364 12.91 -24.71 3.75
CA LEU A 364 11.70 -25.33 3.21
C LEU A 364 12.04 -25.89 1.83
N THR A 365 11.82 -27.17 1.62
CA THR A 365 12.09 -27.85 0.35
C THR A 365 10.85 -28.56 -0.20
N ASP A 366 10.90 -28.86 -1.50
CA ASP A 366 9.95 -29.77 -2.13
C ASP A 366 10.25 -31.25 -1.77
N TRP A 367 9.50 -32.18 -2.34
CA TRP A 367 9.71 -33.62 -2.12
C TRP A 367 10.99 -34.19 -2.73
N LYS A 368 11.65 -33.44 -3.63
CA LYS A 368 12.95 -33.77 -4.24
C LYS A 368 14.12 -33.06 -3.55
N ASN A 369 13.88 -32.41 -2.40
CA ASN A 369 14.86 -31.63 -1.65
C ASN A 369 15.35 -30.36 -2.37
N HIS A 370 14.61 -29.85 -3.37
CA HIS A 370 14.89 -28.53 -3.94
C HIS A 370 14.43 -27.44 -2.97
N ILE A 371 15.31 -26.47 -2.69
CA ILE A 371 15.03 -25.36 -1.76
C ILE A 371 14.00 -24.41 -2.38
N ILE A 372 12.88 -24.24 -1.66
CA ILE A 372 11.83 -23.26 -1.95
C ILE A 372 12.08 -21.97 -1.16
N PHE A 373 12.41 -22.10 0.14
CA PHE A 373 12.80 -20.97 0.99
C PHE A 373 14.03 -21.30 1.84
N PRO A 374 14.91 -20.31 2.08
CA PRO A 374 14.84 -18.92 1.59
C PRO A 374 15.25 -18.75 0.12
N ASN A 375 14.76 -17.68 -0.54
CA ASN A 375 15.20 -17.31 -1.88
C ASN A 375 16.60 -16.66 -1.81
N LYS A 376 17.49 -17.02 -2.76
CA LYS A 376 18.81 -16.42 -3.02
C LYS A 376 18.82 -14.89 -3.19
N ARG A 377 17.71 -14.28 -3.59
CA ARG A 377 17.60 -12.80 -3.67
C ARG A 377 17.38 -12.14 -2.31
N GLN A 378 16.86 -12.87 -1.33
CA GLN A 378 16.52 -12.34 -0.01
C GLN A 378 17.57 -12.68 1.06
N ALA A 379 18.17 -13.86 0.97
CA ALA A 379 19.11 -14.37 1.96
C ALA A 379 20.56 -14.37 1.44
N TYR A 380 21.50 -14.07 2.34
CA TYR A 380 22.94 -14.09 2.08
C TYR A 380 23.50 -15.46 2.45
N PHE A 381 23.77 -16.29 1.44
CA PHE A 381 24.26 -17.66 1.65
C PHE A 381 25.77 -17.71 1.88
N THR A 382 26.23 -18.65 2.72
CA THR A 382 27.64 -19.06 2.75
C THR A 382 28.03 -19.80 1.47
N GLU A 383 29.32 -19.89 1.16
CA GLU A 383 29.82 -20.56 -0.04
C GLU A 383 29.35 -22.02 -0.16
N ASN A 384 29.21 -22.72 0.97
CA ASN A 384 28.72 -24.08 1.02
C ASN A 384 27.18 -24.22 0.97
N GLY A 385 26.43 -23.11 1.00
CA GLY A 385 24.97 -23.06 0.89
C GLY A 385 24.18 -23.55 2.12
N ARG A 386 24.84 -24.10 3.14
CA ARG A 386 24.20 -24.71 4.32
C ARG A 386 23.69 -23.69 5.33
N TRP A 387 24.28 -22.50 5.31
CA TRP A 387 23.98 -21.42 6.22
C TRP A 387 23.62 -20.18 5.44
N TYR A 388 22.76 -19.35 6.03
CA TYR A 388 22.42 -18.07 5.45
C TYR A 388 22.16 -17.01 6.52
N GLY A 389 22.26 -15.75 6.09
CA GLY A 389 21.85 -14.58 6.84
C GLY A 389 20.56 -14.01 6.26
N LEU A 390 19.69 -13.49 7.12
CA LEU A 390 18.47 -12.81 6.71
C LEU A 390 18.32 -11.51 7.50
N ALA A 391 18.15 -10.39 6.81
CA ALA A 391 18.08 -9.09 7.47
C ALA A 391 16.92 -9.02 8.48
N GLY A 392 17.23 -8.60 9.71
CA GLY A 392 16.26 -8.50 10.80
C GLY A 392 15.97 -9.79 11.55
N TYR A 393 16.63 -10.90 11.21
CA TYR A 393 16.48 -12.19 11.89
C TYR A 393 17.82 -12.75 12.34
N ASP A 394 17.79 -13.50 13.44
CA ASP A 394 18.90 -14.26 13.98
C ASP A 394 18.47 -15.68 14.36
N ALA A 395 19.43 -16.54 14.71
CA ALA A 395 19.14 -17.92 15.07
C ALA A 395 18.25 -18.09 16.32
N THR A 396 18.07 -17.04 17.13
CA THR A 396 17.28 -17.05 18.38
C THR A 396 15.92 -16.37 18.26
N SER A 397 15.58 -15.85 17.08
CA SER A 397 14.36 -15.09 16.85
C SER A 397 13.12 -15.93 17.17
N PRO A 398 12.03 -15.34 17.68
CA PRO A 398 10.82 -16.11 18.04
C PRO A 398 10.04 -16.58 16.81
N GLU A 399 10.17 -15.85 15.70
CA GLU A 399 9.63 -16.22 14.40
C GLU A 399 10.67 -15.95 13.31
N LEU A 400 10.55 -16.65 12.19
CA LEU A 400 11.40 -16.52 11.02
C LEU A 400 10.51 -16.41 9.78
N VAL A 401 10.57 -15.27 9.08
CA VAL A 401 9.74 -15.00 7.89
C VAL A 401 10.61 -14.91 6.66
N MET A 402 10.31 -15.74 5.66
CA MET A 402 11.00 -15.73 4.36
C MET A 402 9.97 -15.45 3.27
N SER A 403 10.30 -14.57 2.33
CA SER A 403 9.39 -14.09 1.30
C SER A 403 10.01 -14.13 -0.09
N ASN A 404 9.16 -14.39 -1.06
CA ASN A 404 9.46 -14.47 -2.48
C ASN A 404 8.26 -13.98 -3.29
N PHE A 405 7.87 -12.72 -3.09
CA PHE A 405 6.75 -12.10 -3.79
C PHE A 405 7.02 -11.85 -5.28
N ALA A 406 8.31 -11.79 -5.68
CA ALA A 406 8.70 -11.57 -7.07
C ALA A 406 8.58 -12.83 -7.93
N ASP A 407 8.74 -14.02 -7.33
CA ASP A 407 8.68 -15.31 -8.03
C ASP A 407 8.07 -16.38 -7.12
N PRO A 408 6.78 -16.27 -6.77
CA PRO A 408 6.16 -17.13 -5.77
C PRO A 408 6.02 -18.56 -6.31
N VAL A 409 6.22 -19.56 -5.44
CA VAL A 409 6.23 -20.95 -5.86
C VAL A 409 4.81 -21.51 -5.83
N TYR A 410 4.37 -22.11 -6.94
CA TYR A 410 3.08 -22.78 -6.99
C TYR A 410 3.09 -24.04 -6.14
N VAL A 411 2.19 -24.10 -5.15
CA VAL A 411 2.01 -25.27 -4.28
C VAL A 411 0.66 -25.91 -4.59
N ASN A 412 0.71 -27.12 -5.14
CA ASN A 412 -0.47 -27.93 -5.41
C ASN A 412 -1.21 -28.27 -4.11
N GLY A 413 -2.54 -28.41 -4.21
CA GLY A 413 -3.32 -29.03 -3.15
C GLY A 413 -2.78 -30.43 -2.88
N ASN A 414 -2.44 -30.72 -1.63
CA ASN A 414 -1.83 -31.98 -1.17
C ASN A 414 -0.34 -32.19 -1.52
N GLN A 415 0.38 -31.17 -1.99
CA GLN A 415 1.84 -31.26 -2.20
C GLN A 415 2.56 -31.50 -0.87
N ARG A 416 3.53 -32.44 -0.88
CA ARG A 416 4.40 -32.72 0.28
C ARG A 416 5.54 -31.72 0.30
N LEU A 417 5.69 -31.04 1.43
CA LEU A 417 6.81 -30.15 1.73
C LEU A 417 7.63 -30.74 2.87
N ARG A 418 8.91 -30.37 2.90
CA ARG A 418 9.85 -30.79 3.94
C ARG A 418 10.52 -29.58 4.57
N ILE A 419 10.79 -29.67 5.87
CA ILE A 419 11.62 -28.70 6.59
C ILE A 419 12.89 -29.42 7.01
N TRP A 420 14.02 -28.82 6.67
CA TRP A 420 15.34 -29.36 6.93
C TRP A 420 16.19 -28.43 7.77
N TYR A 421 17.12 -29.03 8.50
CA TYR A 421 18.29 -28.35 9.01
C TYR A 421 19.39 -28.36 7.95
N GLY A 422 20.14 -27.27 7.80
CA GLY A 422 21.12 -27.10 6.71
C GLY A 422 22.21 -28.16 6.66
N GLU A 423 22.78 -28.55 7.80
CA GLU A 423 23.82 -29.59 7.82
C GLU A 423 23.28 -31.00 7.53
N ASP A 424 22.03 -31.27 7.95
CA ASP A 424 21.29 -32.51 7.66
C ASP A 424 20.93 -32.59 6.16
N LEU A 425 20.43 -31.50 5.57
CA LEU A 425 20.05 -31.44 4.14
C LEU A 425 21.23 -31.71 3.19
N TYR A 426 22.43 -31.30 3.58
CA TYR A 426 23.64 -31.40 2.77
C TYR A 426 24.56 -32.55 3.22
N ASP A 427 24.12 -33.40 4.14
CA ASP A 427 24.88 -34.53 4.70
C ASP A 427 26.30 -34.14 5.14
N HIS A 428 26.44 -33.03 5.86
CA HIS A 428 27.76 -32.51 6.20
C HIS A 428 27.88 -32.02 7.63
N SER A 429 28.87 -32.56 8.35
CA SER A 429 29.14 -32.22 9.75
C SER A 429 27.92 -32.39 10.66
N GLU A 430 27.05 -33.36 10.38
CA GLU A 430 25.85 -33.60 11.19
C GLU A 430 26.10 -34.49 12.43
N GLN A 431 27.29 -35.06 12.58
CA GLN A 431 27.58 -36.05 13.63
C GLN A 431 27.58 -35.43 15.04
N ASP A 432 28.06 -34.19 15.16
CA ASP A 432 28.13 -33.39 16.38
C ASP A 432 26.90 -32.50 16.57
N ASN A 433 25.87 -32.69 15.74
CA ASN A 433 24.61 -31.98 15.84
C ASN A 433 23.71 -32.60 16.89
N HIS A 434 23.04 -31.72 17.64
CA HIS A 434 22.16 -32.14 18.73
C HIS A 434 20.92 -31.26 18.82
N GLY A 435 19.90 -31.85 19.43
CA GLY A 435 18.67 -31.14 19.75
C GLY A 435 17.57 -31.38 18.73
N ARG A 436 16.39 -30.90 19.09
CA ARG A 436 15.16 -31.04 18.35
C ARG A 436 14.39 -29.73 18.54
N VAL A 437 13.94 -29.14 17.44
CA VAL A 437 13.14 -27.91 17.48
C VAL A 437 11.80 -28.15 16.81
N CYS A 438 10.74 -27.66 17.45
CA CYS A 438 9.37 -27.75 16.98
C CYS A 438 8.85 -26.36 16.65
N MET A 439 8.17 -26.24 15.52
CA MET A 439 7.67 -24.98 15.00
C MET A 439 6.28 -25.11 14.38
N ASP A 440 5.52 -24.03 14.46
CA ASP A 440 4.30 -23.84 13.68
C ASP A 440 4.64 -23.19 12.34
N ILE A 441 3.94 -23.60 11.29
CA ILE A 441 4.18 -23.13 9.93
C ILE A 441 2.97 -22.37 9.44
N TYR A 442 3.20 -21.15 8.96
CA TYR A 442 2.23 -20.31 8.29
C TYR A 442 2.69 -20.00 6.87
N GLY A 443 1.74 -19.98 5.93
CA GLY A 443 1.97 -19.62 4.54
C GLY A 443 1.14 -18.41 4.16
N TYR A 444 1.70 -17.59 3.29
CA TYR A 444 1.00 -16.53 2.60
C TYR A 444 0.79 -16.96 1.16
N LEU A 445 -0.44 -17.38 0.84
CA LEU A 445 -0.83 -17.76 -0.52
C LEU A 445 -1.50 -16.57 -1.21
N LEU A 446 -1.12 -16.32 -2.47
CA LEU A 446 -1.73 -15.32 -3.36
C LEU A 446 -2.98 -15.87 -4.05
#